data_AF-A0AAW1KRM1-F1
#
_entry.id   AF-A0AAW1KRM1-F1
#
_cell.length_a   1.000
_cell.length_b   1.000
_cell.length_c   1.000
_cell.angle_alpha   90.00
_cell.angle_beta   90.00
_cell.angle_gamma   90.00
#
_symmetry.space_group_name_H-M   'P 1'
#
loop_
_entity.id
_entity.type
_entity.pdbx_description
1 polymer ?
#
loop_
_entity_poly.entity_id
_entity_poly.type
_entity_poly.pdbx_seq_one_letter_code
_entity_poly.pdbx_strand_id
1 'polypeptide(L)'
;MLENGVEIVKDCVPACYSARSGEYLILEDLVERGYKTEDHRVPLKMDFVKLGLAAMAKLHCSALVYEEIMKIKTGSDFKLGDVYPEMFRESFFADAPAAIRLTDTMKRGAITEIELTRDDRVINSEILTKLILRKF
;
A
#
# COMPACT_ATOMS: atom_id res chain seq x y z
N MET A 1 -3.20 -21.06 3.16
CA MET A 1 -2.46 -19.77 3.11
C MET A 1 -2.40 -18.97 4.43
N LEU A 2 -3.04 -19.40 5.51
CA LEU A 2 -2.76 -18.87 6.88
C LEU A 2 -1.62 -19.60 7.58
N GLU A 3 -0.76 -20.27 6.83
CA GLU A 3 0.26 -21.19 7.37
C GLU A 3 1.29 -20.47 8.26
N ASN A 4 1.37 -19.14 8.14
CA ASN A 4 2.27 -18.31 8.94
C ASN A 4 1.58 -17.45 10.01
N GLY A 5 0.27 -17.61 10.24
CA GLY A 5 -0.42 -16.98 11.38
C GLY A 5 -0.64 -15.47 11.30
N VAL A 6 -0.44 -14.85 10.14
CA VAL A 6 -0.63 -13.40 9.96
C VAL A 6 -2.09 -13.11 9.64
N GLU A 7 -2.92 -12.94 10.66
CA GLU A 7 -4.37 -12.81 10.47
C GLU A 7 -4.82 -11.43 10.00
N ILE A 8 -4.01 -10.40 10.26
CA ILE A 8 -4.34 -8.99 9.95
C ILE A 8 -4.57 -8.72 8.45
N VAL A 9 -4.12 -9.60 7.56
CA VAL A 9 -4.30 -9.45 6.11
C VAL A 9 -5.52 -10.16 5.53
N LYS A 10 -6.20 -11.01 6.31
CA LYS A 10 -7.31 -11.84 5.80
C LYS A 10 -8.40 -11.02 5.10
N ASP A 11 -8.60 -9.77 5.51
CA ASP A 11 -9.64 -8.90 4.99
C ASP A 11 -9.15 -7.87 3.97
N CYS A 12 -7.84 -7.85 3.65
CA CYS A 12 -7.26 -6.91 2.69
C CYS A 12 -6.61 -7.55 1.47
N VAL A 13 -6.45 -8.88 1.42
CA VAL A 13 -5.97 -9.61 0.23
C VAL A 13 -6.89 -10.77 -0.12
N PRO A 14 -7.08 -11.10 -1.41
CA PRO A 14 -7.76 -12.33 -1.82
C PRO A 14 -6.95 -13.56 -1.37
N ALA A 15 -7.63 -14.66 -1.09
CA ALA A 15 -6.92 -15.91 -0.86
C ALA A 15 -6.13 -16.31 -2.12
N CYS A 16 -4.86 -16.67 -1.97
CA CYS A 16 -4.07 -17.24 -3.06
C CYS A 16 -4.00 -18.77 -2.90
N TYR A 17 -4.49 -19.47 -3.91
CA TYR A 17 -4.54 -20.93 -3.94
C TYR A 17 -3.27 -21.53 -4.53
N SER A 18 -2.63 -20.84 -5.48
CA SER A 18 -1.38 -21.28 -6.10
C SER A 18 -0.61 -20.10 -6.68
N ALA A 19 0.72 -20.14 -6.58
CA ALA A 19 1.60 -19.14 -7.14
C ALA A 19 2.86 -19.82 -7.69
N ARG A 20 3.29 -19.40 -8.88
CA ARG A 20 4.61 -19.73 -9.43
C ARG A 20 5.27 -18.46 -9.94
N SER A 21 6.40 -18.13 -9.33
CA SER A 21 7.14 -16.90 -9.65
C SER A 21 7.43 -16.83 -11.16
N GLY A 22 7.09 -15.69 -11.77
CA GLY A 22 7.30 -15.43 -13.20
C GLY A 22 6.33 -16.15 -14.16
N GLU A 23 5.39 -16.95 -13.67
CA GLU A 23 4.47 -17.72 -14.52
C GLU A 23 3.00 -17.40 -14.23
N TYR A 24 2.53 -17.66 -13.01
CA TYR A 24 1.11 -17.52 -12.70
C TYR A 24 0.83 -17.24 -11.22
N LEU A 25 -0.36 -16.69 -10.98
CA LEU A 25 -0.96 -16.50 -9.66
C LEU A 25 -2.44 -16.86 -9.75
N ILE A 26 -2.90 -17.79 -8.91
CA ILE A 26 -4.30 -18.24 -8.83
C ILE A 26 -4.89 -17.70 -7.52
N LEU A 27 -5.84 -16.78 -7.66
CA LEU A 27 -6.48 -16.06 -6.56
C LEU A 27 -7.97 -16.39 -6.46
N GLU A 28 -8.54 -16.11 -5.28
CA GLU A 28 -9.98 -16.04 -5.02
C GLU A 28 -10.70 -15.13 -6.01
N ASP A 29 -11.82 -15.62 -6.55
CA ASP A 29 -12.74 -14.78 -7.30
C ASP A 29 -13.55 -13.93 -6.34
N LEU A 30 -13.28 -12.61 -6.35
CA LEU A 30 -13.94 -11.66 -5.46
C LEU A 30 -15.34 -11.26 -5.95
N VAL A 31 -15.75 -11.65 -7.17
CA VAL A 31 -17.10 -11.38 -7.69
C VAL A 31 -18.15 -12.09 -6.83
N GLU A 32 -17.87 -13.31 -6.35
CA GLU A 32 -18.77 -14.06 -5.46
C GLU A 32 -19.01 -13.35 -4.11
N ARG A 33 -18.06 -12.50 -3.71
CA ARG A 33 -18.16 -11.65 -2.51
C ARG A 33 -18.76 -10.27 -2.78
N GLY A 34 -19.25 -10.02 -4.00
CA GLY A 34 -19.88 -8.77 -4.40
C GLY A 34 -18.90 -7.64 -4.70
N TYR A 35 -17.59 -7.93 -4.83
CA TYR A 35 -16.65 -6.92 -5.31
C TYR A 35 -16.87 -6.67 -6.80
N LYS A 36 -16.69 -5.41 -7.19
CA LYS A 36 -16.75 -4.98 -8.59
C LYS A 36 -15.63 -3.99 -8.87
N THR A 37 -15.12 -3.99 -10.09
CA THR A 37 -14.21 -2.95 -10.56
C THR A 37 -15.03 -1.68 -10.81
N GLU A 38 -14.65 -0.58 -10.16
CA GLU A 38 -15.27 0.73 -10.40
C GLU A 38 -14.81 1.32 -11.74
N ASP A 39 -15.64 2.19 -12.33
CA ASP A 39 -15.30 2.88 -13.57
C ASP A 39 -14.20 3.92 -13.32
N HIS A 40 -13.02 3.71 -13.93
CA HIS A 40 -11.86 4.60 -13.83
C HIS A 40 -12.11 6.01 -14.38
N ARG A 41 -13.20 6.23 -15.13
CA ARG A 41 -13.61 7.54 -15.64
C ARG A 41 -14.39 8.37 -14.62
N VAL A 42 -14.76 7.78 -13.49
CA VAL A 42 -15.53 8.43 -12.43
C VAL A 42 -14.57 8.80 -11.28
N PRO A 43 -14.69 10.01 -10.69
CA PRO A 43 -13.88 10.37 -9.53
C PRO A 43 -14.02 9.36 -8.39
N LEU A 44 -12.88 9.00 -7.79
CA LEU A 44 -12.86 8.08 -6.67
C LEU A 44 -13.48 8.74 -5.43
N LYS A 45 -14.49 8.10 -4.85
CA LYS A 45 -15.12 8.59 -3.62
C LYS A 45 -14.13 8.55 -2.46
N MET A 46 -14.18 9.55 -1.59
CA MET A 46 -13.30 9.63 -0.42
C MET A 46 -13.34 8.37 0.47
N ASP A 47 -14.48 7.71 0.59
CA ASP A 47 -14.58 6.48 1.37
C ASP A 47 -13.78 5.32 0.77
N PHE A 48 -13.66 5.25 -0.57
CA PHE A 48 -12.79 4.28 -1.22
C PHE A 48 -11.31 4.58 -0.97
N VAL A 49 -10.92 5.86 -0.94
CA VAL A 49 -9.54 6.26 -0.57
C VAL A 49 -9.23 5.81 0.85
N LYS A 50 -10.14 6.06 1.81
CA LYS A 50 -9.98 5.64 3.21
C LYS A 50 -9.85 4.12 3.33
N LEU A 51 -10.71 3.37 2.64
CA LEU A 51 -10.66 1.90 2.62
C LEU A 51 -9.35 1.39 2.03
N GLY A 52 -8.90 1.95 0.90
CA GLY A 52 -7.63 1.60 0.27
C GLY A 52 -6.44 1.87 1.19
N LEU A 53 -6.39 3.05 1.83
CA LEU A 53 -5.33 3.39 2.80
C LEU A 53 -5.33 2.45 4.00
N ALA A 54 -6.50 2.12 4.55
CA ALA A 54 -6.61 1.16 5.66
C ALA A 54 -6.12 -0.24 5.26
N ALA A 55 -6.46 -0.71 4.05
CA ALA A 55 -5.99 -1.99 3.52
C ALA A 55 -4.47 -2.00 3.33
N MET A 56 -3.90 -0.94 2.78
CA MET A 56 -2.44 -0.79 2.60
C MET A 56 -1.71 -0.75 3.94
N ALA A 57 -2.25 -0.05 4.94
CA ALA A 57 -1.69 -0.02 6.29
C ALA A 57 -1.70 -1.41 6.93
N LYS A 58 -2.80 -2.17 6.82
CA LYS A 58 -2.86 -3.56 7.29
C LYS A 58 -1.83 -4.44 6.60
N LEU A 59 -1.72 -4.35 5.28
CA LEU A 59 -0.74 -5.10 4.49
C LEU A 59 0.70 -4.77 4.92
N HIS A 60 1.01 -3.49 5.13
CA HIS A 60 2.32 -3.07 5.62
C HIS A 60 2.62 -3.60 7.03
N CYS A 61 1.68 -3.44 7.97
CA CYS A 61 1.82 -3.98 9.34
C CYS A 61 1.99 -5.50 9.34
N SER A 62 1.35 -6.21 8.39
CA SER A 62 1.46 -7.65 8.27
C SER A 62 2.87 -8.15 7.98
N ALA A 63 3.65 -7.40 7.21
CA ALA A 63 5.03 -7.72 6.92
C ALA A 63 5.88 -7.66 8.20
N LEU A 64 5.66 -6.66 9.05
CA LEU A 64 6.33 -6.53 10.35
C LEU A 64 5.95 -7.67 11.31
N VAL A 65 4.66 -8.01 11.38
CA VAL A 65 4.18 -9.16 12.18
C VAL A 65 4.80 -10.46 11.67
N TYR A 66 4.89 -10.64 10.35
CA TYR A 66 5.52 -11.80 9.76
C TYR A 66 7.00 -11.93 10.13
N GLU A 67 7.77 -10.84 10.05
CA GLU A 67 9.18 -10.83 10.47
C GLU A 67 9.34 -11.29 11.92
N GLU A 68 8.51 -10.78 12.83
CA GLU A 68 8.56 -11.15 14.24
C GLU A 68 8.19 -12.63 14.47
N ILE A 69 7.17 -13.13 13.78
CA ILE A 69 6.80 -14.56 13.84
C ILE A 69 7.96 -15.42 13.33
N MET A 70 8.61 -15.04 12.23
CA MET A 70 9.74 -15.78 11.69
C MET A 70 10.93 -15.76 12.64
N LYS A 71 11.25 -14.60 13.24
CA LYS A 71 12.30 -14.47 14.24
C LYS A 71 12.12 -15.44 15.41
N ILE A 72 10.89 -15.56 15.92
CA ILE A 72 10.56 -16.51 16.99
C ILE A 72 10.71 -17.96 16.51
N LYS A 73 10.24 -18.28 15.29
CA LYS A 73 10.30 -19.64 14.73
C LYS A 73 11.71 -20.11 14.41
N THR A 74 12.58 -19.21 13.90
CA THR A 74 13.94 -19.55 13.49
C THR A 74 14.97 -19.35 14.60
N GLY A 75 14.65 -18.57 15.63
CA GLY A 75 15.58 -18.20 16.70
C GLY A 75 16.68 -17.23 16.25
N SER A 76 16.52 -16.60 15.08
CA SER A 76 17.48 -15.68 14.46
C SER A 76 16.78 -14.38 14.09
N ASP A 77 17.49 -13.26 14.03
CA ASP A 77 16.91 -12.04 13.48
C ASP A 77 16.52 -12.29 12.02
N PHE A 78 15.24 -12.06 11.70
CA PHE A 78 14.68 -12.31 10.37
C PHE A 78 14.14 -10.99 9.83
N LYS A 79 14.67 -10.58 8.68
CA LYS A 79 14.22 -9.39 7.95
C LYS A 79 13.90 -9.77 6.52
N LEU A 80 12.73 -9.34 6.05
CA LEU A 80 12.30 -9.61 4.68
C LEU A 80 13.26 -9.00 3.66
N GLY A 81 13.83 -7.84 3.97
CA GLY A 81 14.84 -7.18 3.14
C GLY A 81 16.13 -7.99 2.97
N ASP A 82 16.55 -8.75 3.99
CA ASP A 82 17.76 -9.55 3.93
C ASP A 82 17.53 -10.85 3.14
N VAL A 83 16.33 -11.42 3.24
CA VAL A 83 15.95 -12.68 2.57
C VAL A 83 15.57 -12.45 1.10
N TYR A 84 14.94 -11.32 0.80
CA TYR A 84 14.46 -10.97 -0.53
C TYR A 84 14.99 -9.60 -1.00
N PRO A 85 16.32 -9.41 -1.05
CA PRO A 85 16.93 -8.11 -1.30
C PRO A 85 16.55 -7.53 -2.67
N GLU A 86 16.40 -8.37 -3.69
CA GLU A 86 15.95 -7.95 -5.03
C GLU A 86 14.49 -7.43 -5.02
N MET A 87 13.60 -8.06 -4.23
CA MET A 87 12.19 -7.67 -4.18
C MET A 87 11.94 -6.47 -3.27
N PHE A 88 12.75 -6.30 -2.22
CA PHE A 88 12.70 -5.17 -1.30
C PHE A 88 13.63 -4.03 -1.70
N ARG A 89 14.31 -4.14 -2.86
CA ARG A 89 15.10 -3.05 -3.42
C ARG A 89 14.17 -1.88 -3.73
N GLU A 90 14.21 -0.86 -2.89
CA GLU A 90 13.30 0.28 -2.95
C GLU A 90 13.40 0.98 -4.31
N SER A 91 12.42 0.75 -5.17
CA SER A 91 12.37 1.39 -6.50
C SER A 91 12.04 2.87 -6.42
N PHE A 92 11.48 3.37 -5.31
CA PHE A 92 11.12 4.79 -5.10
C PHE A 92 12.22 5.61 -4.41
N PHE A 93 13.12 4.96 -3.67
CA PHE A 93 14.22 5.60 -2.92
C PHE A 93 15.60 5.23 -3.44
N ALA A 94 15.68 4.39 -4.48
CA ALA A 94 16.88 4.36 -5.28
C ALA A 94 17.13 5.77 -5.82
N ASP A 95 18.36 6.29 -5.69
CA ASP A 95 18.84 7.49 -6.39
C ASP A 95 18.83 7.34 -7.93
N ALA A 96 18.12 6.33 -8.43
CA ALA A 96 17.82 6.14 -9.83
C ALA A 96 17.00 7.33 -10.35
N PRO A 97 17.44 7.96 -11.46
CA PRO A 97 16.74 9.10 -12.04
C PRO A 97 15.25 8.84 -12.36
N ALA A 98 14.87 7.60 -12.63
CA ALA A 98 13.48 7.22 -12.89
C ALA A 98 12.60 7.31 -11.63
N ALA A 99 13.13 6.89 -10.47
CA ALA A 99 12.43 6.92 -9.19
C ALA A 99 12.13 8.36 -8.76
N ILE A 100 13.15 9.23 -8.83
CA ILE A 100 13.04 10.65 -8.52
C ILE A 100 11.98 11.32 -9.40
N ARG A 101 12.01 11.06 -10.71
CA ARG A 101 11.01 11.61 -11.64
C ARG A 101 9.60 11.11 -11.34
N LEU A 102 9.44 9.84 -11.00
CA LEU A 102 8.14 9.27 -10.65
C LEU A 102 7.58 9.94 -9.40
N THR A 103 8.39 10.09 -8.35
CA THR A 103 8.00 10.76 -7.11
C THR A 103 7.65 12.24 -7.32
N ASP A 104 8.43 12.98 -8.12
CA ASP A 104 8.11 14.37 -8.47
C ASP A 104 6.80 14.47 -9.26
N THR A 105 6.56 13.55 -10.20
CA THR A 105 5.33 13.52 -11.00
C THR A 105 4.11 13.22 -10.13
N MET A 106 4.20 12.23 -9.24
CA MET A 106 3.12 11.91 -8.30
C MET A 106 2.81 13.09 -7.37
N LYS A 107 3.84 13.74 -6.85
CA LYS A 107 3.70 14.94 -6.01
C LYS A 107 3.00 16.07 -6.77
N ARG A 108 3.44 16.37 -8.00
CA ARG A 108 2.81 17.41 -8.83
C ARG A 108 1.37 17.09 -9.15
N GLY A 109 1.08 15.84 -9.56
CA GLY A 109 -0.29 15.40 -9.84
C GLY A 109 -1.21 15.56 -8.63
N ALA A 110 -0.75 15.16 -7.45
CA ALA A 110 -1.51 15.34 -6.21
C ALA A 110 -1.77 16.82 -5.88
N ILE A 111 -0.77 17.69 -6.06
CA ILE A 111 -0.93 19.14 -5.87
C ILE A 111 -1.94 19.71 -6.86
N THR A 112 -1.80 19.39 -8.14
CA THR A 112 -2.73 19.85 -9.19
C THR A 112 -4.16 19.39 -8.90
N GLU A 113 -4.36 18.15 -8.46
CA GLU A 113 -5.69 17.66 -8.10
C GLU A 113 -6.26 18.42 -6.89
N ILE A 114 -5.44 18.70 -5.86
CA ILE A 114 -5.85 19.52 -4.71
C ILE A 114 -6.21 20.94 -5.14
N GLU A 115 -5.45 21.54 -6.07
CA GLU A 115 -5.70 22.87 -6.60
C GLU A 115 -6.99 22.93 -7.43
N LEU A 116 -7.24 21.92 -8.27
CA LEU A 116 -8.45 21.81 -9.10
C LEU A 116 -9.71 21.51 -8.28
N THR A 117 -9.56 20.84 -7.13
CA THR A 117 -10.68 20.42 -6.27
C THR A 117 -10.89 21.32 -5.05
N ARG A 118 -10.04 22.34 -4.85
CA ARG A 118 -10.26 23.39 -3.85
C ARG A 118 -11.48 24.22 -4.25
N ASP A 119 -12.65 23.86 -3.72
CA ASP A 119 -13.76 24.81 -3.54
C ASP A 119 -13.24 25.90 -2.59
N ASP A 120 -13.39 27.18 -2.94
CA ASP A 120 -12.93 28.35 -2.15
C ASP A 120 -13.56 28.46 -0.75
N ARG A 121 -14.28 27.43 -0.31
CA ARG A 121 -14.87 27.28 1.01
C ARG A 121 -13.90 26.61 1.96
N VAL A 122 -12.87 27.39 2.33
CA VAL A 122 -12.20 27.39 3.64
C VAL A 122 -11.71 26.03 4.14
N ILE A 123 -10.54 25.59 3.66
CA ILE A 123 -9.60 24.89 4.53
C ILE A 123 -8.49 25.90 4.85
N ASN A 124 -8.55 26.46 6.06
CA ASN A 124 -7.58 27.41 6.58
C ASN A 124 -6.16 26.83 6.40
N SER A 125 -5.30 27.55 5.68
CA SER A 125 -3.94 27.15 5.31
C SER A 125 -3.06 26.78 6.52
N GLU A 126 -3.40 27.27 7.72
CA GLU A 126 -2.74 26.88 8.96
C GLU A 126 -2.96 25.41 9.34
N ILE A 127 -4.11 24.82 8.99
CA ILE A 127 -4.45 23.42 9.34
C ILE A 127 -3.68 22.45 8.44
N LEU A 128 -3.57 22.74 7.13
CA LEU A 128 -2.79 21.92 6.20
C LEU A 128 -1.30 21.93 6.56
N THR A 129 -0.78 23.10 6.92
CA THR A 129 0.61 23.27 7.34
C THR A 129 0.89 22.48 8.63
N LYS A 130 -0.05 22.43 9.57
CA LYS A 130 0.07 21.61 10.80
C LYS A 130 -0.07 20.11 10.56
N LEU A 131 -0.84 19.67 9.55
CA LEU A 131 -1.01 18.26 9.21
C LEU A 131 0.18 17.69 8.43
N ILE A 132 0.78 18.47 7.53
CA ILE A 132 1.93 18.04 6.72
C ILE A 132 3.24 18.17 7.51
N LEU A 133 3.36 19.13 8.44
CA LEU A 133 4.58 19.35 9.23
C LEU A 133 4.58 18.69 10.61
N ARG A 134 3.52 17.97 11.01
CA ARG A 134 3.62 17.04 12.15
C ARG A 134 4.37 15.77 11.71
N LYS A 135 5.69 15.92 11.61
CA LYS A 135 6.75 14.97 12.00
C LYS A 135 6.21 13.69 12.68
N PHE A 136 6.44 12.46 12.20
CA PHE A 136 7.74 11.78 12.06
C PHE A 136 8.88 12.44 12.84
#